data_AF-A0A2H0KIF3-F1
#
_entry.id   AF-A0A2H0KIF3-F1
#
_cell.length_a   1.000
_cell.length_b   1.000
_cell.length_c   1.000
_cell.angle_alpha   90.00
_cell.angle_beta   90.00
_cell.angle_gamma   90.00
#
_symmetry.space_group_name_H-M   'P 1'
#
loop_
_entity.id
_entity.type
_entity.pdbx_description
1 polymer ?
#
loop_
_entity_poly.entity_id
_entity_poly.type
_entity_poly.pdbx_seq_one_letter_code
_entity_poly.pdbx_strand_id
1 'polypeptide(L)'
;MKKRLLFKNSFFLTFSQVVSRAIGFLYYIFLARNLSLENFGIYTFTLAFVYNFFPVADFGLERLVLKEISRDHSKAQHYFSRLLPLRLILSFISLFLIAVLALILGQNRYQILCFLLFGLAIVPYNLTFLIASI
;
A
#
# COMPACT_ATOMS: atom_id res chain seq x y z
N MET A 1 -20.09 29.35 7.60
CA MET A 1 -20.11 27.97 8.17
C MET A 1 -19.19 26.96 7.45
N LYS A 2 -19.05 26.95 6.12
CA LYS A 2 -18.19 25.98 5.38
C LYS A 2 -16.69 25.96 5.76
N LYS A 3 -16.09 27.10 6.13
CA LYS A 3 -14.66 27.17 6.51
C LYS A 3 -14.33 26.32 7.75
N ARG A 4 -15.17 26.33 8.80
CA ARG A 4 -14.91 25.59 10.05
C ARG A 4 -14.91 24.06 9.85
N LEU A 5 -15.77 23.56 8.95
CA LEU A 5 -15.84 22.13 8.60
C LEU A 5 -14.62 21.66 7.79
N LEU A 6 -14.17 22.46 6.82
CA LEU A 6 -12.96 22.16 6.06
C LEU A 6 -11.71 22.11 6.97
N PHE A 7 -11.55 23.10 7.85
CA PHE A 7 -10.46 23.11 8.83
C PHE A 7 -10.53 21.90 9.77
N LYS A 8 -11.71 21.51 10.25
CA LYS A 8 -11.87 20.34 11.10
C LYS A 8 -11.46 19.06 10.37
N ASN A 9 -11.96 18.82 9.16
CA ASN A 9 -11.66 17.60 8.41
C ASN A 9 -10.18 17.51 8.03
N SER A 10 -9.58 18.61 7.55
CA SER A 10 -8.15 18.66 7.27
C SER A 10 -7.32 18.45 8.52
N PHE A 11 -7.69 19.05 9.66
CA PHE A 11 -6.99 18.84 10.92
C PHE A 11 -7.05 17.37 11.38
N PHE A 12 -8.22 16.73 11.33
CA PHE A 12 -8.36 15.32 11.70
C PHE A 12 -7.56 14.40 10.76
N LEU A 13 -7.56 14.66 9.44
CA LEU A 13 -6.77 13.89 8.47
C LEU A 13 -5.27 14.06 8.68
N THR A 14 -4.78 15.28 8.89
CA THR A 14 -3.36 15.52 9.15
C THR A 14 -2.96 14.90 10.49
N PHE A 15 -3.79 15.06 11.53
CA PHE A 15 -3.53 14.50 12.84
C PHE A 15 -3.44 12.96 12.80
N SER A 16 -4.38 12.30 12.11
CA SER A 16 -4.35 10.83 11.96
C SER A 16 -3.11 10.36 11.20
N GLN A 17 -2.70 11.08 10.15
CA GLN A 17 -1.47 10.77 9.42
C GLN A 17 -0.21 10.93 10.28
N VAL A 18 -0.13 11.98 11.10
CA VAL A 18 1.01 12.21 12.00
C VAL A 18 1.09 11.09 13.04
N VAL A 19 -0.03 10.74 13.67
CA VAL A 19 -0.07 9.66 14.67
C VAL A 19 0.32 8.32 14.04
N SER A 20 -0.24 7.98 12.87
CA SER A 20 0.11 6.74 12.16
C SER A 20 1.61 6.67 11.81
N ARG A 21 2.19 7.78 11.35
CA ARG A 21 3.64 7.85 11.04
C ARG A 21 4.49 7.75 12.30
N ALA A 22 4.09 8.38 13.40
CA ALA A 22 4.79 8.28 14.68
C ALA A 22 4.79 6.83 15.20
N ILE A 23 3.65 6.14 15.12
CA ILE A 23 3.54 4.71 15.48
C ILE A 23 4.46 3.87 14.59
N GLY A 24 4.43 4.07 13.26
CA GLY A 24 5.30 3.35 12.33
C GLY A 24 6.78 3.59 12.61
N PHE A 25 7.16 4.82 12.95
CA PHE A 25 8.53 5.17 13.30
C PHE A 25 9.00 4.50 14.59
N LEU A 26 8.18 4.53 15.65
CA LEU A 26 8.48 3.84 16.91
C LEU A 26 8.59 2.32 16.71
N TYR A 27 7.72 1.75 15.88
CA TYR A 27 7.79 0.34 15.51
C TYR A 27 9.08 0.01 14.76
N TYR A 28 9.50 0.88 13.84
CA TYR A 28 10.75 0.70 13.11
C TYR A 28 11.98 0.74 14.04
N ILE A 29 12.00 1.66 15.02
CA ILE A 29 13.05 1.69 16.07
C ILE A 29 13.01 0.41 16.90
N PHE A 30 11.82 -0.05 17.29
CA PHE A 30 11.65 -1.28 18.04
C PHE A 30 12.23 -2.47 17.28
N LEU A 31 11.92 -2.61 15.98
CA LEU A 31 12.49 -3.66 15.14
C LEU A 31 14.01 -3.54 15.05
N ALA A 32 14.55 -2.34 14.81
CA ALA A 32 16.00 -2.13 14.72
C ALA A 32 16.76 -2.51 16.00
N ARG A 33 16.11 -2.42 17.17
CA ARG A 33 16.70 -2.78 18.46
C ARG A 33 16.57 -4.26 18.82
N ASN A 34 15.50 -4.92 18.38
CA ASN A 34 15.21 -6.31 18.77
C ASN A 34 15.65 -7.34 17.71
N LEU A 35 15.76 -6.96 16.44
CA LEU A 35 16.27 -7.84 15.40
C LEU A 35 17.79 -7.83 15.39
N SER A 36 18.40 -8.97 15.05
CA SER A 36 19.80 -9.03 14.69
C SER A 36 20.07 -8.16 13.44
N LEU A 37 21.32 -7.69 13.29
CA LEU A 37 21.74 -6.84 12.17
C LEU A 37 21.38 -7.47 10.81
N GLU A 38 21.59 -8.78 10.68
CA GLU A 38 21.28 -9.54 9.47
C GLU A 38 19.78 -9.58 9.17
N ASN A 39 18.95 -9.91 10.16
CA ASN A 39 17.49 -10.00 9.99
C ASN A 39 16.87 -8.62 9.71
N PHE A 40 17.40 -7.56 10.32
CA PHE A 40 16.98 -6.19 10.01
C PHE A 40 17.37 -5.78 8.59
N GLY A 41 18.56 -6.18 8.11
CA GLY A 41 18.99 -6.00 6.73
C GLY A 41 18.04 -6.69 5.73
N ILE A 42 17.68 -7.96 6.00
CA ILE A 42 16.72 -8.70 5.17
C ILE A 42 15.35 -8.01 5.19
N TYR A 43 14.83 -7.64 6.36
CA TYR A 43 13.54 -6.96 6.49
C TYR A 43 13.48 -5.65 5.69
N THR A 44 14.49 -4.79 5.85
CA THR A 44 14.53 -3.49 5.17
C THR A 44 14.70 -3.64 3.66
N PHE A 45 15.50 -4.61 3.21
CA PHE A 45 15.63 -4.94 1.80
C PHE A 45 14.31 -5.49 1.22
N THR A 46 13.63 -6.38 1.93
CA THR A 46 12.31 -6.90 1.57
C THR A 46 11.29 -5.79 1.41
N LEU A 47 11.21 -4.85 2.36
CA LEU A 47 10.33 -3.71 2.23
C LEU A 47 10.67 -2.88 0.99
N ALA A 48 11.93 -2.46 0.84
CA ALA A 48 12.35 -1.64 -0.30
C ALA A 48 12.04 -2.33 -1.63
N PHE A 49 12.33 -3.62 -1.75
CA PHE A 49 12.04 -4.40 -2.95
C PHE A 49 10.55 -4.44 -3.26
N VAL A 50 9.71 -4.83 -2.29
CA VAL A 50 8.25 -4.93 -2.48
C VAL A 50 7.61 -3.56 -2.75
N TYR A 51 8.08 -2.48 -2.10
CA TYR A 51 7.53 -1.13 -2.28
C TYR A 51 7.60 -0.63 -3.73
N ASN A 52 8.59 -1.07 -4.51
CA ASN A 52 8.72 -0.72 -5.91
C ASN A 52 7.56 -1.24 -6.78
N PHE A 53 6.79 -2.22 -6.31
CA PHE A 53 5.67 -2.82 -7.06
C PHE A 53 4.30 -2.25 -6.72
N PHE A 54 4.17 -1.42 -5.68
CA PHE A 54 2.90 -0.75 -5.36
C PHE A 54 2.38 0.13 -6.51
N PRO A 55 3.22 0.95 -7.18
CA PRO A 55 2.77 1.73 -8.33
C PRO A 55 2.26 0.85 -9.49
N VAL A 56 2.82 -0.36 -9.65
CA VAL A 56 2.39 -1.33 -10.68
C VAL A 56 1.01 -1.88 -10.34
N ALA A 57 0.76 -2.17 -9.06
CA ALA A 57 -0.51 -2.70 -8.60
C ALA A 57 -1.66 -1.66 -8.63
N ASP A 58 -1.35 -0.38 -8.43
CA ASP A 58 -2.35 0.70 -8.53
C ASP A 58 -2.53 1.23 -9.96
N PHE A 59 -1.46 1.29 -10.75
CA PHE A 59 -1.45 1.82 -12.12
C PHE A 59 -2.07 3.22 -12.27
N GLY A 60 -2.03 4.03 -11.20
CA GLY A 60 -2.61 5.37 -11.17
C GLY A 60 -4.14 5.42 -11.12
N LEU A 61 -4.80 4.27 -10.98
CA LEU A 61 -6.26 4.18 -10.86
C LEU A 61 -6.77 4.94 -9.64
N GLU A 62 -5.98 4.99 -8.55
CA GLU A 62 -6.30 5.72 -7.33
C GLU A 62 -6.68 7.17 -7.62
N ARG A 63 -5.81 7.88 -8.34
CA ARG A 63 -5.96 9.32 -8.63
C ARG A 63 -7.14 9.58 -9.57
N LEU A 64 -7.38 8.68 -10.52
CA LEU A 64 -8.46 8.81 -11.49
C LEU A 64 -9.83 8.64 -10.80
N VAL A 65 -9.96 7.62 -9.95
CA VAL A 65 -11.19 7.35 -9.18
C VAL A 65 -11.48 8.47 -8.19
N LEU A 66 -10.46 8.91 -7.44
CA LEU A 66 -10.63 9.98 -6.46
C LEU A 66 -11.15 11.27 -7.10
N LYS A 67 -10.60 11.63 -8.27
CA LYS A 67 -11.02 12.81 -9.02
C LYS A 67 -12.47 12.73 -9.49
N GLU A 68 -12.92 11.57 -9.94
CA GLU A 68 -14.26 11.38 -10.49
C GLU A 68 -15.33 11.27 -9.39
N ILE A 69 -15.03 10.57 -8.29
CA ILE A 69 -15.91 10.49 -7.11
C ILE A 69 -16.07 11.86 -6.45
N SER A 70 -15.01 12.69 -6.43
CA SER A 70 -15.09 14.06 -5.91
C SER A 70 -16.02 14.96 -6.73
N ARG A 71 -16.31 14.62 -8.01
CA ARG A 71 -17.26 15.34 -8.85
C ARG A 71 -18.68 14.84 -8.68
N ASP A 72 -18.84 13.53 -8.56
CA ASP A 72 -20.14 12.89 -8.40
C ASP A 72 -20.04 11.66 -7.48
N HIS A 73 -20.40 11.87 -6.21
CA HIS A 73 -20.35 10.84 -5.18
C HIS A 73 -21.31 9.67 -5.47
N SER A 74 -22.35 9.85 -6.28
CA SER A 74 -23.30 8.78 -6.60
C SER A 74 -22.68 7.65 -7.44
N LYS A 75 -21.55 7.93 -8.12
CA LYS A 75 -20.85 6.95 -8.97
C LYS A 75 -19.86 6.08 -8.20
N ALA A 76 -19.61 6.32 -6.92
CA ALA A 76 -18.59 5.60 -6.13
C ALA A 76 -18.76 4.07 -6.20
N GLN A 77 -19.99 3.58 -5.99
CA GLN A 77 -20.30 2.16 -6.04
C GLN A 77 -20.14 1.56 -7.46
N HIS A 78 -20.40 2.35 -8.50
CA HIS A 78 -20.23 1.92 -9.90
C HIS A 78 -18.75 1.73 -10.26
N TYR A 79 -17.89 2.68 -9.85
CA TYR A 79 -16.43 2.55 -10.02
C TYR A 79 -15.86 1.40 -9.21
N PHE A 80 -16.34 1.20 -7.98
CA PHE A 80 -15.93 0.09 -7.12
C PHE A 80 -16.09 -1.27 -7.82
N SER A 81 -17.31 -1.60 -8.27
CA SER A 81 -17.59 -2.92 -8.84
C SER A 81 -16.85 -3.17 -10.16
N ARG A 82 -16.59 -2.13 -10.96
CA ARG A 82 -15.88 -2.26 -12.24
C ARG A 82 -14.36 -2.32 -12.09
N LEU A 83 -13.79 -1.61 -11.12
CA LEU A 83 -12.34 -1.54 -10.94
C LEU A 83 -11.79 -2.63 -10.01
N LEU A 84 -12.64 -3.20 -9.15
CA LEU A 84 -12.25 -4.31 -8.28
C LEU A 84 -11.58 -5.47 -9.03
N PRO A 85 -12.16 -6.05 -10.11
CA PRO A 85 -11.51 -7.15 -10.84
C PRO A 85 -10.19 -6.72 -11.48
N LEU A 86 -10.13 -5.50 -12.03
CA LEU A 86 -8.91 -4.96 -12.62
C LEU A 86 -7.79 -4.83 -11.56
N ARG A 87 -8.10 -4.27 -10.39
CA ARG A 87 -7.14 -4.14 -9.27
C ARG A 87 -6.65 -5.49 -8.75
N LEU A 88 -7.53 -6.48 -8.69
CA LEU A 88 -7.13 -7.84 -8.31
C LEU A 88 -6.14 -8.41 -9.32
N ILE A 89 -6.42 -8.30 -10.62
CA ILE A 89 -5.51 -8.75 -11.68
C ILE A 89 -4.16 -8.03 -11.58
N LEU A 90 -4.16 -6.70 -11.42
CA LEU A 90 -2.92 -5.92 -11.26
C LEU A 90 -2.14 -6.32 -10.00
N SER A 91 -2.83 -6.61 -8.90
CA SER A 91 -2.19 -7.10 -7.67
C SER A 91 -1.54 -8.47 -7.89
N PHE A 92 -2.21 -9.40 -8.57
CA PHE A 92 -1.62 -10.70 -8.93
C PHE A 92 -0.43 -10.55 -9.90
N ILE A 93 -0.52 -9.63 -10.87
CA ILE A 93 0.60 -9.31 -11.76
C ILE A 93 1.79 -8.77 -10.96
N SER A 94 1.55 -7.89 -9.99
CA SER A 94 2.61 -7.34 -9.14
C SER A 94 3.29 -8.43 -8.29
N LEU A 95 2.51 -9.36 -7.74
CA LEU A 95 3.03 -10.53 -6.99
C LEU A 95 3.84 -11.46 -7.89
N PHE A 96 3.35 -11.70 -9.10
CA PHE A 96 4.06 -12.50 -10.10
C PHE A 96 5.40 -11.85 -10.48
N LEU A 97 5.42 -10.53 -10.71
CA LEU A 97 6.63 -9.78 -11.01
C LEU A 97 7.64 -9.81 -9.85
N ILE A 98 7.18 -9.68 -8.61
CA ILE A 98 8.02 -9.84 -7.40
C ILE A 98 8.69 -11.22 -7.41
N ALA A 99 7.90 -12.29 -7.63
CA ALA A 99 8.41 -13.66 -7.63
C ALA A 99 9.45 -13.89 -8.75
N VAL A 100 9.12 -13.47 -9.97
CA VAL A 100 9.99 -13.62 -11.13
C VAL A 100 11.30 -12.84 -10.95
N LEU A 101 11.23 -11.58 -10.53
CA LEU A 101 12.43 -10.77 -10.34
C LEU A 101 13.29 -11.28 -9.18
N ALA A 102 12.68 -11.76 -8.09
CA ALA A 102 13.43 -12.39 -7.01
C ALA A 102 14.19 -13.65 -7.45
N LEU A 103 13.59 -14.45 -8.33
CA LEU A 103 14.24 -15.63 -8.91
C LEU A 103 15.38 -15.25 -9.87
N ILE A 104 15.15 -14.25 -10.75
CA ILE A 104 16.18 -13.77 -11.69
C ILE A 104 17.39 -13.20 -10.95
N LEU A 105 17.16 -12.50 -9.83
CA LEU A 105 18.22 -11.93 -9.00
C LEU A 105 18.94 -12.97 -8.12
N GLY A 106 18.62 -14.27 -8.27
CA GLY A 106 19.29 -15.36 -7.56
C GLY A 106 19.17 -15.28 -6.04
N GLN A 107 18.06 -14.74 -5.53
CA GLN A 107 17.87 -14.50 -4.11
C GLN A 107 17.70 -15.82 -3.34
N ASN A 108 18.10 -15.83 -2.08
CA ASN A 108 18.00 -17.04 -1.25
C ASN A 108 16.52 -17.41 -1.04
N ARG A 109 16.22 -18.71 -0.86
CA ARG A 109 14.88 -19.23 -0.63
C ARG A 109 14.17 -18.55 0.54
N TYR A 110 14.91 -18.21 1.60
CA TYR A 110 14.39 -17.44 2.73
C TYR A 110 13.94 -16.03 2.32
N GLN A 111 14.75 -15.31 1.53
CA GLN A 111 14.42 -13.96 1.06
C GLN A 111 13.24 -13.96 0.07
N ILE A 112 13.16 -14.96 -0.81
CA ILE A 112 12.02 -15.13 -1.73
C ILE A 112 10.72 -15.31 -0.93
N LEU A 113 10.75 -16.12 0.13
CA LEU A 113 9.60 -16.28 1.03
C LEU A 113 9.23 -14.96 1.71
N CYS A 114 10.22 -14.19 2.18
CA CYS A 114 9.97 -12.85 2.73
C CYS A 114 9.32 -11.93 1.69
N PHE A 115 9.82 -11.84 0.46
CA PHE A 115 9.21 -11.00 -0.57
C PHE A 115 7.78 -11.43 -0.91
N LEU A 116 7.49 -12.73 -0.98
CA LEU A 116 6.14 -13.23 -1.24
C LEU A 116 5.19 -12.92 -0.08
N LEU A 117 5.63 -13.14 1.16
CA LEU A 117 4.83 -12.85 2.36
C LEU A 117 4.53 -11.35 2.50
N PHE A 118 5.52 -10.49 2.32
CA PHE A 118 5.31 -9.04 2.34
C PHE A 118 4.57 -8.55 1.10
N GLY A 119 4.81 -9.15 -0.06
CA GLY A 119 4.11 -8.85 -1.30
C GLY A 119 2.60 -9.11 -1.21
N LEU A 120 2.17 -10.11 -0.42
CA LEU A 120 0.74 -10.35 -0.19
C LEU A 120 0.02 -9.13 0.41
N ALA A 121 0.74 -8.23 1.10
CA ALA A 121 0.18 -6.98 1.63
C ALA A 121 -0.25 -5.99 0.53
N ILE A 122 0.21 -6.17 -0.71
CA ILE A 122 -0.21 -5.33 -1.86
C ILE A 122 -1.70 -5.52 -2.14
N VAL A 123 -2.23 -6.74 -1.97
CA VAL A 123 -3.66 -7.03 -2.22
C VAL A 123 -4.55 -6.22 -1.27
N PRO A 124 -4.49 -6.35 0.07
CA PRO A 124 -5.35 -5.59 0.96
C PRO A 124 -5.11 -4.09 0.84
N TYR A 125 -3.87 -3.64 0.60
CA TYR A 125 -3.58 -2.22 0.38
C TYR A 125 -4.36 -1.65 -0.82
N ASN A 126 -4.40 -2.37 -1.94
CA ASN A 126 -5.16 -1.95 -3.11
C ASN A 126 -6.68 -1.96 -2.89
N LEU A 127 -7.18 -2.83 -2.00
CA LEU A 127 -8.60 -2.86 -1.63
C LEU A 127 -8.99 -1.75 -0.64
N THR A 128 -8.15 -1.41 0.33
CA THR A 128 -8.45 -0.38 1.34
C THR A 128 -8.82 0.94 0.70
N PHE A 129 -8.12 1.33 -0.37
CA PHE A 129 -8.43 2.56 -1.10
C PHE A 129 -9.83 2.53 -1.74
N LEU A 130 -10.20 1.39 -2.34
CA LEU A 130 -11.50 1.22 -2.99
C LEU A 130 -12.63 1.33 -1.96
N ILE A 131 -12.44 0.76 -0.76
CA ILE A 131 -13.40 0.83 0.35
C ILE A 131 -13.49 2.24 0.92
N ALA A 132 -12.36 2.93 1.09
CA ALA A 132 -12.33 4.32 1.56
C ALA A 132 -13.00 5.31 0.59
N SER A 133 -13.24 4.88 -0.66
CA SER A 133 -13.86 5.70 -1.70
C SER A 133 -15.39 5.56 -1.81
N ILE A 134 -15.99 4.58 -1.12
CA ILE A 134 -17.45 4.43 -0.93
C ILE A 134 -17.88 5.25 0.29
#